data_AF-A0A356BZ64-F1
#
_entry.id   AF-A0A356BZ64-F1
#
_cell.length_a   1.000
_cell.length_b   1.000
_cell.length_c   1.000
_cell.angle_alpha   90.00
_cell.angle_beta   90.00
_cell.angle_gamma   90.00
#
_symmetry.space_group_name_H-M   'P 1'
#
loop_
_entity.id
_entity.type
_entity.pdbx_description
1 polymer ?
#
loop_
_entity_poly.entity_id
_entity_poly.type
_entity_poly.pdbx_seq_one_letter_code
_entity_poly.pdbx_strand_id
1 'polypeptide(L)' 'MAIVTRLNPPLKWAGGKRWLISYMSTLWEPFSNRRLVEPFCGGLGVALGLAPKSALLNDINPH' A
#
# COMPACT_ATOMS: atom_id res chain seq x y z
N MET A 1 4.35 -17.17 10.36
CA MET A 1 3.40 -16.20 9.77
C MET A 1 3.35 -15.00 10.68
N ALA A 2 3.94 -13.88 10.27
CA ALA A 2 3.82 -12.64 11.06
C ALA A 2 2.39 -12.13 10.93
N ILE A 3 1.77 -11.76 12.05
CA ILE A 3 0.51 -11.02 12.03
C ILE A 3 0.85 -9.63 11.51
N VAL A 4 0.65 -9.41 10.21
CA VAL A 4 0.71 -8.07 9.63
C VAL A 4 -0.58 -7.37 10.01
N THR A 5 -0.53 -6.54 11.05
CA THR A 5 -1.63 -5.63 11.37
C THR A 5 -1.79 -4.65 10.21
N ARG A 6 -2.85 -4.81 9.42
CA ARG A 6 -3.18 -3.88 8.33
C ARG A 6 -3.50 -2.52 8.94
N LEU A 7 -2.67 -1.53 8.64
CA LEU A 7 -2.92 -0.16 9.08
C LEU A 7 -3.97 0.47 8.16
N ASN A 8 -4.89 1.23 8.75
CA ASN A 8 -5.83 2.00 7.96
C ASN A 8 -5.12 3.25 7.39
N PRO A 9 -5.44 3.65 6.15
CA PRO A 9 -5.13 4.97 5.63
C PRO A 9 -5.39 6.08 6.65
N PRO A 10 -4.42 7.00 6.88
CA PRO A 10 -4.60 8.09 7.84
C PRO A 10 -5.58 9.16 7.33
N LEU A 11 -5.85 9.19 6.02
CA LEU A 11 -6.74 10.17 5.39
C LEU A 11 -7.79 9.51 4.49
N LYS A 12 -9.00 10.07 4.46
CA LYS A 12 -9.99 9.78 3.42
C LYS A 12 -9.51 10.39 2.10
N TRP A 13 -9.22 9.54 1.11
CA TRP A 13 -8.75 9.96 -0.21
C TRP A 13 -9.72 9.50 -1.30
N ALA A 14 -9.97 10.35 -2.29
CA ALA A 14 -10.75 9.96 -3.47
C ALA A 14 -10.03 8.84 -4.22
N GLY A 15 -10.76 7.79 -4.63
CA GLY A 15 -10.13 6.61 -5.24
C GLY A 15 -9.34 5.73 -4.27
N GLY A 16 -9.64 5.77 -2.97
CA GLY A 16 -9.00 4.94 -1.95
C GLY A 16 -9.00 3.45 -2.30
N LYS A 17 -7.81 2.86 -2.42
CA LYS A 17 -7.59 1.49 -2.93
C LYS A 17 -7.64 0.39 -1.86
N ARG A 18 -8.12 0.67 -0.64
CA ARG A 18 -8.14 -0.29 0.48
C ARG A 18 -8.94 -1.57 0.17
N TRP A 19 -9.98 -1.46 -0.66
CA TRP A 19 -10.79 -2.60 -1.05
C TRP A 19 -10.07 -3.54 -2.05
N LEU A 20 -9.04 -3.06 -2.75
CA LEU A 20 -8.26 -3.87 -3.71
C LEU A 20 -7.25 -4.79 -3.04
N ILE A 21 -6.97 -4.62 -1.75
CA ILE A 21 -5.87 -5.32 -1.08
C ILE A 21 -6.09 -6.83 -1.06
N SER A 22 -7.33 -7.31 -0.97
CA SER A 22 -7.63 -8.76 -1.06
C SER A 22 -7.13 -9.39 -2.36
N TYR A 23 -7.21 -8.66 -3.47
CA TYR A 23 -6.73 -9.11 -4.78
C TYR A 23 -5.23 -8.87 -4.95
N MET A 24 -4.75 -7.70 -4.54
CA MET A 24 -3.33 -7.33 -4.69
C MET A 24 -2.41 -8.16 -3.81
N SER A 25 -2.84 -8.59 -2.62
CA SER A 25 -2.02 -9.43 -1.74
C SER A 25 -1.54 -10.70 -2.44
N THR A 26 -2.41 -11.37 -3.19
CA THR A 26 -2.06 -12.59 -3.94
C THR A 26 -1.05 -12.33 -5.04
N LEU A 27 -1.15 -11.18 -5.72
CA LEU A 27 -0.20 -10.77 -6.76
C LEU A 27 1.15 -10.30 -6.16
N TRP A 28 1.12 -9.70 -4.97
CA TRP A 28 2.28 -9.12 -4.31
C TRP A 28 3.13 -10.16 -3.57
N GLU A 29 2.51 -11.18 -2.98
CA GLU A 29 3.16 -12.14 -2.09
C GLU A 29 4.45 -12.78 -2.67
N PRO A 30 4.48 -13.23 -3.95
CA PRO A 30 5.70 -13.76 -4.59
C PRO A 30 6.84 -12.75 -4.72
N PHE A 31 6.53 -11.45 -4.62
CA PHE A 31 7.47 -10.34 -4.79
C PHE A 31 7.65 -9.53 -3.50
N SER A 32 7.16 -10.02 -2.36
CA SER A 32 7.17 -9.32 -1.07
C SER A 32 8.57 -9.01 -0.51
N ASN A 33 9.61 -9.61 -1.10
CA ASN A 33 11.01 -9.31 -0.85
C ASN A 33 11.55 -8.10 -1.64
N ARG A 34 10.80 -7.58 -2.61
CA ARG A 34 11.18 -6.41 -3.41
C ARG A 34 10.70 -5.12 -2.75
N ARG A 35 11.26 -3.99 -3.21
CA ARG A 35 10.76 -2.66 -2.84
C ARG A 35 9.47 -2.36 -3.59
N LEU A 36 8.39 -2.05 -2.87
CA LEU A 36 7.16 -1.54 -3.48
C LEU A 36 7.43 -0.11 -3.98
N VAL A 37 7.05 0.20 -5.22
CA VAL A 37 7.13 1.57 -5.74
C VAL A 37 5.71 2.01 -6.07
N GLU A 38 5.20 3.03 -5.39
CA GLU A 38 3.86 3.57 -5.61
C GLU A 38 3.97 5.06 -5.98
N PRO A 39 4.01 5.41 -7.28
CA PRO A 39 4.19 6.79 -7.74
C PRO A 39 3.00 7.73 -7.46
N PHE A 40 1.85 7.15 -7.12
CA PHE A 40 0.57 7.84 -6.86
C PHE A 40 -0.06 7.27 -5.57
N CYS A 41 0.60 7.49 -4.44
CA CYS A 41 0.25 6.83 -3.19
C CYS A 41 -1.04 7.36 -2.57
N GLY A 42 -1.41 8.63 -2.84
CA GLY A 42 -2.57 9.29 -2.26
C GLY A 42 -2.68 9.03 -0.75
N GLY A 43 -3.83 8.54 -0.30
CA GLY A 43 -4.06 8.16 1.09
C GLY A 43 -3.36 6.89 1.59
N LEU A 44 -2.38 6.33 0.89
CA LEU A 44 -1.58 5.16 1.32
C LEU A 44 -2.33 3.82 1.42
N GLY A 45 -3.45 3.69 0.70
CA GLY A 45 -4.31 2.50 0.76
C GLY A 45 -3.60 1.18 0.41
N VAL A 46 -2.68 1.19 -0.56
CA VAL A 46 -1.94 0.01 -1.00
C VAL A 46 -0.74 -0.27 -0.10
N ALA A 47 0.16 0.68 0.06
CA ALA A 47 1.35 0.50 0.89
C ALA A 47 1.05 0.03 2.32
N LEU A 48 0.06 0.63 3.00
CA LEU A 48 -0.32 0.21 4.36
C LEU A 48 -1.11 -1.11 4.40
N GLY A 49 -1.80 -1.45 3.32
CA GLY A 49 -2.53 -2.71 3.19
C GLY A 49 -1.62 -3.91 2.88
N LEU A 50 -0.58 -3.71 2.07
CA LEU A 50 0.42 -4.74 1.71
C LEU A 50 1.56 -4.84 2.71
N ALA A 51 1.85 -3.77 3.44
CA ALA A 51 2.92 -3.66 4.44
C ALA A 51 4.27 -4.23 3.96
N PRO A 52 4.81 -3.75 2.83
CA PRO A 52 6.11 -4.18 2.34
C PRO A 52 7.23 -3.80 3.32
N LYS A 53 8.34 -4.55 3.30
CA LYS A 53 9.53 -4.20 4.12
C LYS A 53 10.16 -2.86 3.72
N SER A 54 10.05 -2.50 2.44
CA SER A 54 10.57 -1.25 1.89
C SER A 54 9.60 -0.73 0.83
N ALA A 55 9.32 0.57 0.86
CA ALA A 55 8.52 1.24 -0.15
C ALA A 55 9.16 2.57 -0.57
N LEU A 56 9.02 2.90 -1.86
CA LEU A 56 9.24 4.24 -2.40
C LEU A 56 7.88 4.80 -2.77
N LEU A 57 7.44 5.82 -2.05
CA LEU A 57 6.11 6.42 -2.17
C LEU A 57 6.26 7.82 -2.74
N ASN A 58 5.41 8.16 -3.70
CA ASN A 58 5.32 9.50 -4.25
C ASN A 58 3.85 9.86 -4.43
N ASP A 59 3.56 11.15 -4.29
CA ASP A 59 2.35 11.76 -4.81
C ASP A 59 2.74 13.15 -5.33
N ILE A 60 2.02 13.67 -6.31
CA ILE A 60 2.28 15.02 -6.80
C ILE A 60 1.73 16.08 -5.85
N ASN A 61 0.78 15.72 -4.98
CA ASN A 61 0.25 16.64 -3.99
C ASN A 61 1.37 17.06 -3.02
N PRO A 62 1.75 18.35 -2.97
CA PRO A 62 2.82 18.82 -2.09
C PRO A 62 2.36 19.05 -0.64
N HIS A 63 1.07 18.83 -0.34
CA HIS A 63 0.45 18.97 0.98
C HIS A 63 0.19 17.60 1.62
#